data_AF-A0A1V5XLZ2-F1
#
_entry.id   AF-A0A1V5XLZ2-F1
#
_cell.length_a   1.000
_cell.length_b   1.000
_cell.length_c   1.000
_cell.angle_alpha   90.00
_cell.angle_beta   90.00
_cell.angle_gamma   90.00
#
_symmetry.space_group_name_H-M   'P 1'
#
loop_
_entity.id
_entity.type
_entity.pdbx_description
1 polymer ?
#
loop_
_entity_poly.entity_id
_entity_poly.type
_entity_poly.pdbx_seq_one_letter_code
_entity_poly.pdbx_strand_id
1 'polypeptide(L)'
;MTLTAIDIGNTSITFGLFRSTSLIRSFNIQSSGYSLVKLKAKISAKMLRDTVICSVVPDLTRRLSRDLRALSGKEPLVIGKDIKVPIRNLYRKPRQVGQDRLVNAYAASNLYGVPLIAIDFGTAVTFDIISSELKT
;
A
#
# COMPACT_ATOMS: atom_id res chain seq x y z
N MET A 1 11.61 4.69 -15.02
CA MET A 1 10.44 3.81 -14.77
C MET A 1 9.49 4.52 -13.82
N THR A 2 8.18 4.31 -13.92
CA THR A 2 7.17 4.96 -13.07
C THR A 2 6.30 3.90 -12.40
N LEU A 3 6.12 4.01 -11.09
CA LEU A 3 5.35 3.07 -10.27
C LEU A 3 4.16 3.81 -9.66
N THR A 4 2.96 3.26 -9.74
CA THR A 4 1.84 3.71 -8.91
C THR A 4 1.72 2.81 -7.70
N ALA A 5 2.02 3.34 -6.51
CA ALA A 5 1.74 2.69 -5.24
C ALA A 5 0.34 3.07 -4.77
N ILE A 6 -0.42 2.09 -4.29
CA ILE A 6 -1.80 2.27 -3.86
C ILE A 6 -1.94 1.68 -2.47
N ASP A 7 -2.40 2.50 -1.52
CA ASP A 7 -2.77 2.07 -0.19
C ASP A 7 -4.30 2.13 -0.04
N ILE A 8 -4.92 0.98 0.25
CA ILE A 8 -6.37 0.84 0.38
C ILE A 8 -6.70 0.59 1.86
N GLY A 9 -7.07 1.66 2.55
CA GLY A 9 -7.62 1.63 3.90
C GLY A 9 -9.16 1.64 3.94
N ASN A 10 -9.72 1.53 5.14
CA ASN A 10 -11.17 1.56 5.35
C ASN A 10 -11.81 2.89 4.94
N THR A 11 -11.11 4.00 5.13
CA THR A 11 -11.63 5.36 4.93
C THR A 11 -11.22 5.95 3.58
N SER A 12 -9.98 5.70 3.15
CA SER A 12 -9.40 6.27 1.94
C SER A 12 -8.63 5.22 1.13
N ILE A 13 -8.64 5.40 -0.18
CA ILE A 13 -7.71 4.81 -1.13
C ILE A 13 -6.72 5.90 -1.54
N THR A 14 -5.48 5.75 -1.13
CA THR A 14 -4.39 6.69 -1.39
C THR A 14 -3.55 6.19 -2.56
N PHE A 15 -3.35 7.05 -3.56
CA PHE A 15 -2.51 6.77 -4.71
C PHE A 15 -1.26 7.64 -4.65
N GLY A 16 -0.11 7.05 -4.90
CA GLY A 16 1.17 7.73 -5.04
C GLY A 16 1.86 7.32 -6.35
N LEU A 17 2.09 8.29 -7.24
CA LEU A 17 2.87 8.09 -8.45
C LEU A 17 4.34 8.41 -8.17
N PHE A 18 5.19 7.40 -8.26
CA PHE A 18 6.62 7.50 -8.08
C PHE A 18 7.36 7.47 -9.41
N ARG A 19 8.45 8.25 -9.48
CA ARG A 19 9.47 8.15 -10.51
C ARG A 19 10.80 7.96 -9.80
N SER A 20 11.42 6.78 -10.00
CA SER A 20 12.53 6.35 -9.14
C SER A 20 12.09 6.39 -7.66
N THR A 21 12.83 7.06 -6.79
CA THR A 21 12.53 7.22 -5.37
C THR A 21 11.66 8.43 -5.04
N SER A 22 11.32 9.28 -6.01
CA SER A 22 10.59 10.53 -5.77
C SER A 22 9.09 10.37 -6.00
N LEU A 23 8.29 10.84 -5.04
CA LEU A 23 6.84 10.99 -5.19
C LEU A 23 6.55 12.20 -6.07
N ILE A 24 5.94 11.96 -7.24
CA ILE A 24 5.64 13.00 -8.24
C ILE A 24 4.22 13.54 -8.08
N ARG A 25 3.28 12.68 -7.67
CA ARG A 25 1.88 13.05 -7.47
C ARG A 25 1.23 12.12 -6.48
N SER A 26 0.39 12.65 -5.60
CA SER A 26 -0.51 11.85 -4.78
C SER A 26 -1.94 12.36 -4.85
N PHE A 27 -2.90 11.48 -4.63
CA PHE A 27 -4.31 11.83 -4.50
C PHE A 27 -5.08 10.71 -3.79
N ASN A 28 -6.24 11.07 -3.25
CA ASN A 28 -7.10 10.17 -2.52
C ASN A 28 -8.47 9.99 -3.20
N ILE A 29 -9.07 8.82 -3.00
CA ILE A 29 -10.48 8.52 -3.27
C ILE A 29 -11.07 7.91 -2.00
N GLN A 30 -12.21 8.41 -1.52
CA GLN A 30 -12.88 7.84 -0.36
C GLN A 30 -13.29 6.37 -0.64
N SER A 31 -12.96 5.46 0.28
CA SER A 31 -13.17 4.02 0.11
C SER A 31 -14.64 3.64 -0.08
N SER A 32 -15.53 4.18 0.75
CA SER A 32 -16.99 3.99 0.64
C SER A 32 -17.56 4.54 -0.68
N GLY A 33 -16.93 5.58 -1.21
CA GLY A 33 -17.34 6.26 -2.43
C GLY A 33 -16.68 5.76 -3.70
N TYR A 34 -15.90 4.67 -3.66
CA TYR A 34 -15.11 4.21 -4.80
C TYR A 34 -15.99 3.84 -6.02
N SER A 35 -15.63 4.41 -7.18
CA SER A 35 -16.19 4.06 -8.48
C SER A 35 -15.16 4.23 -9.61
N LEU A 36 -15.34 3.48 -10.69
CA LEU A 36 -14.48 3.58 -11.88
C LEU A 36 -14.49 5.00 -12.48
N VAL A 37 -15.61 5.71 -12.41
CA VAL A 37 -15.73 7.10 -12.87
C VAL A 37 -14.81 8.01 -12.07
N LYS A 38 -14.83 7.92 -10.73
CA LYS A 38 -13.95 8.72 -9.86
C LYS A 38 -12.48 8.37 -10.07
N LEU A 39 -12.17 7.09 -10.32
CA LEU A 39 -10.83 6.67 -10.67
C LEU A 39 -10.37 7.32 -11.98
N LYS A 40 -11.13 7.14 -13.08
CA LYS A 40 -10.84 7.70 -14.41
C LYS A 40 -10.68 9.22 -14.40
N ALA A 41 -11.39 9.93 -13.51
CA ALA A 41 -11.24 11.38 -13.37
C ALA A 41 -9.87 11.82 -12.80
N LYS A 42 -9.12 10.92 -12.15
CA LYS A 42 -7.84 11.25 -11.48
C LYS A 42 -6.62 10.58 -12.12
N ILE A 43 -6.81 9.46 -12.83
CA ILE A 43 -5.72 8.68 -13.44
C ILE A 43 -5.72 8.72 -14.96
N SER A 44 -4.53 8.53 -15.54
CA SER A 44 -4.37 8.22 -16.96
C SER A 44 -3.72 6.86 -17.14
N ALA A 45 -3.91 6.22 -18.30
CA ALA A 45 -3.30 4.92 -18.60
C ALA A 45 -1.75 4.94 -18.45
N LYS A 46 -1.11 6.09 -18.76
CA LYS A 46 0.33 6.28 -18.59
C LYS A 46 0.80 6.13 -17.14
N MET A 47 -0.06 6.44 -16.17
CA MET A 47 0.25 6.30 -14.74
C MET A 47 0.22 4.83 -14.29
N LEU A 48 -0.50 3.97 -15.00
CA LEU A 48 -0.75 2.58 -14.61
C LEU A 48 0.25 1.57 -15.20
N ARG A 49 1.46 2.00 -15.55
CA ARG A 49 2.42 1.15 -16.25
C ARG A 49 2.90 -0.02 -15.39
N ASP A 50 3.20 0.27 -14.13
CA ASP A 50 3.55 -0.67 -13.06
C ASP A 50 2.77 -0.22 -11.81
N THR A 51 2.08 -1.14 -11.15
CA THR A 51 1.19 -0.82 -10.03
C THR A 51 1.35 -1.83 -8.91
N VAL A 52 1.44 -1.32 -7.68
CA VAL A 52 1.49 -2.14 -6.46
C VAL A 52 0.40 -1.70 -5.49
N ILE A 53 -0.25 -2.65 -4.84
CA ILE A 53 -1.35 -2.44 -3.90
C ILE A 53 -0.96 -2.99 -2.52
N CYS A 54 -1.06 -2.13 -1.51
CA CYS A 54 -1.21 -2.51 -0.11
C CYS A 54 -2.68 -2.36 0.29
N SER A 55 -3.24 -3.31 1.04
CA SER A 55 -4.64 -3.20 1.46
C SER A 55 -4.98 -3.97 2.72
N VAL A 56 -5.93 -3.40 3.47
CA VAL A 56 -6.66 -4.06 4.55
C VAL A 56 -8.15 -4.30 4.21
N VAL A 57 -8.58 -3.99 2.98
CA VAL A 57 -9.98 -4.08 2.51
C VAL A 57 -10.07 -5.02 1.29
N PRO A 58 -10.33 -6.33 1.50
CA PRO A 58 -10.29 -7.32 0.42
C PRO A 58 -11.26 -7.04 -0.74
N ASP A 59 -12.46 -6.57 -0.44
CA ASP A 59 -13.50 -6.33 -1.45
C ASP A 59 -13.13 -5.17 -2.39
N LEU A 60 -12.60 -4.08 -1.83
CA LEU A 60 -12.08 -2.97 -2.62
C LEU A 60 -10.84 -3.37 -3.41
N THR A 61 -9.95 -4.19 -2.83
CA THR A 61 -8.79 -4.74 -3.57
C THR A 61 -9.22 -5.47 -4.83
N ARG A 62 -10.22 -6.37 -4.73
CA ARG A 62 -10.73 -7.12 -5.90
C ARG A 62 -11.37 -6.21 -6.94
N ARG A 63 -12.14 -5.20 -6.52
CA ARG A 63 -12.79 -4.25 -7.44
C ARG A 63 -11.75 -3.38 -8.15
N LEU A 64 -10.87 -2.73 -7.40
CA LEU A 64 -9.85 -1.84 -7.94
C LEU A 64 -8.85 -2.61 -8.83
N SER A 65 -8.45 -3.83 -8.46
CA SER A 65 -7.52 -4.61 -9.30
C SER A 65 -8.11 -4.94 -10.67
N ARG A 66 -9.40 -5.28 -10.74
CA ARG A 66 -10.09 -5.50 -12.02
C ARG A 66 -10.15 -4.23 -12.86
N ASP A 67 -10.48 -3.11 -12.23
CA ASP A 67 -10.56 -1.81 -12.91
C ASP A 67 -9.19 -1.36 -13.43
N LEU A 68 -8.13 -1.51 -12.63
CA LEU A 68 -6.76 -1.20 -13.04
C LEU A 68 -6.32 -2.07 -14.21
N ARG A 69 -6.57 -3.38 -14.17
CA ARG A 69 -6.28 -4.28 -15.30
C ARG A 69 -7.03 -3.87 -16.55
N ALA A 70 -8.30 -3.53 -16.45
CA ALA A 70 -9.11 -3.11 -17.59
C ALA A 70 -8.57 -1.81 -18.24
N LEU A 71 -7.96 -0.94 -17.44
CA LEU A 71 -7.41 0.34 -17.92
C LEU A 71 -5.97 0.26 -18.43
N SER A 72 -5.15 -0.63 -17.88
CA SER A 72 -3.71 -0.73 -18.17
C SER A 72 -3.34 -1.94 -19.04
N GLY A 73 -4.21 -2.95 -19.11
CA GLY A 73 -3.88 -4.26 -19.68
C GLY A 73 -2.97 -5.12 -18.81
N LYS A 74 -2.63 -4.70 -17.58
CA LYS A 74 -1.71 -5.40 -16.67
C LYS A 74 -2.33 -5.63 -15.29
N GLU A 75 -2.04 -6.78 -14.70
CA GLU A 75 -2.43 -7.04 -13.30
C GLU A 75 -1.55 -6.23 -12.34
N PRO A 76 -2.14 -5.52 -11.35
CA PRO A 76 -1.36 -4.92 -10.27
C PRO A 76 -0.82 -6.01 -9.33
N LEU A 77 0.37 -5.78 -8.78
CA LEU A 77 0.94 -6.64 -7.75
C LEU A 77 0.33 -6.31 -6.39
N VAL A 78 -0.05 -7.32 -5.62
CA VAL A 78 -0.65 -7.15 -4.29
C VAL A 78 0.32 -7.62 -3.20
N ILE A 79 0.62 -6.74 -2.25
CA ILE A 79 1.48 -7.05 -1.09
C ILE A 79 0.78 -8.11 -0.22
N GLY A 80 1.55 -9.09 0.25
CA GLY A 80 1.08 -10.24 1.00
C GLY A 80 0.60 -11.40 0.12
N LYS A 81 0.26 -11.15 -1.15
CA LYS A 81 -0.11 -12.18 -2.14
C LYS A 81 1.02 -12.45 -3.12
N ASP A 82 1.45 -11.42 -3.84
CA ASP A 82 2.43 -11.50 -4.92
C ASP A 82 3.83 -11.04 -4.46
N ILE A 83 3.88 -10.17 -3.46
CA ILE A 83 5.12 -9.62 -2.89
C ILE A 83 5.10 -9.83 -1.38
N LYS A 84 6.18 -10.39 -0.82
CA LYS A 84 6.39 -10.43 0.63
C LYS A 84 7.14 -9.18 1.08
N VAL A 85 6.70 -8.58 2.17
CA VAL A 85 7.47 -7.53 2.83
C VAL A 85 8.68 -8.18 3.48
N PRO A 86 9.91 -7.69 3.24
CA PRO A 86 11.14 -8.29 3.79
C PRO A 86 11.34 -7.87 5.25
N ILE A 87 10.39 -8.28 6.09
CA ILE A 87 10.41 -8.13 7.55
C ILE A 87 9.67 -9.30 8.18
N ARG A 88 10.28 -9.93 9.18
CA ARG A 88 9.67 -11.04 9.92
C ARG A 88 8.63 -10.52 10.90
N ASN A 89 7.39 -10.95 10.70
CA ASN A 89 6.30 -10.66 11.62
C ASN A 89 6.38 -11.57 12.87
N LEU A 90 6.69 -10.97 14.02
CA LEU A 90 6.81 -11.66 15.32
C LEU A 90 5.55 -11.57 16.20
N TYR A 91 4.45 -11.03 15.69
CA TYR A 91 3.18 -11.04 16.43
C TYR A 91 2.74 -12.47 16.73
N ARG A 92 2.12 -12.68 17.89
CA ARG A 92 1.57 -14.00 18.30
C ARG A 92 0.60 -14.60 17.26
N LYS A 93 -0.15 -13.74 16.58
CA LYS A 93 -1.07 -14.11 15.48
C LYS A 93 -0.66 -13.36 14.21
N PRO A 94 0.37 -13.80 13.48
CA PRO A 94 0.93 -13.04 12.36
C PRO A 94 -0.10 -12.71 11.27
N ARG A 95 -1.03 -13.64 11.02
CA ARG A 95 -2.08 -13.50 10.00
C ARG A 95 -3.11 -12.41 10.30
N GLN A 96 -3.16 -11.90 11.53
CA GLN A 96 -4.08 -10.81 11.92
C GLN A 96 -3.47 -9.42 11.73
N VAL A 97 -2.18 -9.34 11.41
CA VAL A 97 -1.50 -8.06 11.17
C VAL A 97 -1.78 -7.63 9.73
N GLY A 98 -2.28 -6.40 9.56
CA GLY A 98 -2.47 -5.79 8.25
C GLY A 98 -1.15 -5.64 7.49
N GLN A 99 -1.21 -5.72 6.15
CA GLN A 99 -0.01 -5.57 5.32
C GLN A 99 0.56 -4.15 5.41
N ASP A 100 -0.30 -3.15 5.63
CA ASP A 100 0.05 -1.75 5.89
C ASP A 100 1.05 -1.60 7.03
N ARG A 101 0.82 -2.29 8.15
CA ARG A 101 1.70 -2.26 9.32
C ARG A 101 3.09 -2.83 9.02
N LEU A 102 3.15 -3.92 8.25
CA LEU A 102 4.43 -4.51 7.82
C LEU A 102 5.18 -3.59 6.86
N VAL A 103 4.47 -2.98 5.89
CA VAL A 103 5.05 -2.02 4.95
C VAL A 103 5.57 -0.79 5.68
N ASN A 104 4.80 -0.24 6.62
CA ASN A 104 5.20 0.89 7.44
C ASN A 104 6.45 0.58 8.27
N ALA A 105 6.49 -0.58 8.95
CA ALA A 105 7.64 -1.02 9.72
C ALA A 105 8.90 -1.16 8.85
N TYR A 106 8.77 -1.78 7.67
CA TYR A 106 9.89 -1.93 6.74
C TYR A 106 10.34 -0.58 6.16
N ALA A 107 9.41 0.29 5.75
CA ALA A 107 9.75 1.61 5.24
C ALA A 107 10.47 2.44 6.31
N ALA A 108 9.94 2.48 7.53
CA ALA A 108 10.53 3.19 8.65
C ALA A 108 11.94 2.67 8.97
N SER A 109 12.15 1.34 8.94
CA SER A 109 13.48 0.77 9.20
C SER A 109 14.52 1.16 8.15
N ASN A 110 14.12 1.32 6.88
CA ASN A 110 15.04 1.78 5.83
C ASN A 110 15.32 3.29 5.91
N LEU A 111 14.35 4.08 6.35
CA LEU A 111 14.48 5.54 6.42
C LEU A 111 15.21 6.01 7.67
N TYR A 112 15.00 5.35 8.80
CA TYR A 112 15.43 5.83 10.12
C TYR A 112 16.36 4.86 10.87
N GLY A 113 16.59 3.65 10.34
CA GLY A 113 17.33 2.60 11.04
C GLY A 113 16.50 1.97 12.16
N VAL A 114 17.11 1.04 12.91
CA VAL A 114 16.47 0.29 13.99
C VAL A 114 17.33 0.32 15.27
N PRO A 115 16.77 0.13 16.47
CA PRO A 115 15.36 -0.10 16.79
C PRO A 115 14.51 1.18 16.68
N LEU A 116 13.19 1.02 16.44
CA LEU A 116 12.27 2.16 16.36
C LEU A 116 10.85 1.76 16.79
N ILE A 117 10.03 2.77 17.09
CA ILE A 117 8.57 2.62 17.20
C ILE A 117 7.92 3.44 16.08
N ALA A 118 7.14 2.77 15.22
CA ALA A 118 6.34 3.43 14.20
C ALA A 118 4.94 3.65 14.75
N ILE A 119 4.45 4.89 14.68
CA ILE A 119 3.13 5.27 15.15
C ILE A 119 2.35 5.82 13.95
N ASP A 120 1.26 5.15 13.58
CA ASP A 120 0.39 5.57 12.47
C ASP A 120 -0.92 6.11 13.02
N PHE A 121 -1.24 7.37 12.68
CA PHE A 121 -2.46 8.09 13.05
C PHE A 121 -3.51 7.96 11.95
N GLY A 122 -4.02 6.74 11.77
CA GLY A 122 -5.07 6.42 10.82
C GLY A 122 -6.47 6.42 11.44
N THR A 123 -7.37 5.63 10.84
CA THR A 123 -8.70 5.36 11.43
C THR A 123 -8.61 4.70 12.81
N ALA A 124 -7.55 3.90 13.02
CA ALA A 124 -7.08 3.51 14.33
C ALA A 124 -5.65 4.01 14.50
N VAL A 125 -5.26 4.32 15.74
CA VAL A 125 -3.86 4.60 16.06
C VAL A 125 -3.16 3.26 16.28
N THR A 126 -2.06 3.03 15.55
CA THR A 126 -1.27 1.80 15.70
C THR A 126 0.13 2.12 16.22
N PHE A 127 0.69 1.15 16.96
CA PHE A 127 2.05 1.20 17.48
C PHE A 127 2.75 -0.10 17.07
N ASP A 128 3.77 0.03 16.23
CA ASP A 128 4.59 -1.07 15.77
C ASP A 128 6.00 -0.91 16.35
N ILE A 129 6.44 -1.90 17.14
CA ILE A 129 7.77 -1.96 17.74
C ILE A 129 8.67 -2.79 16.82
N ILE A 130 9.74 -2.18 16.31
CA ILE A 130 10.72 -2.82 15.45
C ILE A 130 12.00 -3.04 16.28
N SER A 131 12.41 -4.30 16.39
CA SER A 131 13.63 -4.70 17.08
C SER A 131 14.90 -4.18 16.40
N SER A 132 16.01 -4.13 17.15
CA SER A 132 17.33 -3.77 16.63
C SER A 132 17.84 -4.73 15.54
N GLU A 133 17.26 -5.92 15.42
CA GLU A 133 17.52 -6.87 14.35
C GLU A 133 16.32 -6.96 13.40
N LEU A 134 16.54 -6.65 12.12
CA LEU A 134 15.61 -6.99 11.06
C LEU A 134 15.82 -8.45 10.67
N LYS A 135 15.00 -9.33 11.23
CA LYS A 135 14.95 -10.74 10.79
C LYS A 135 14.15 -10.75 9.48
N THR A 136 14.74 -11.22 8.39
CA THR A 136 14.07 -11.40 7.09
C THR A 136 13.53 -12.81 6.92
#